data_AF-A0A443RWY0-F1
#
_entry.id   AF-A0A443RWY0-F1
#
_cell.length_a   1.000
_cell.length_b   1.000
_cell.length_c   1.000
_cell.angle_alpha   90.00
_cell.angle_beta   90.00
_cell.angle_gamma   90.00
#
_symmetry.space_group_name_H-M   'P 1'
#
loop_
_entity.id
_entity.type
_entity.pdbx_description
1 polymer ?
#
loop_
_entity_poly.entity_id
_entity_poly.type
_entity_poly.pdbx_seq_one_letter_code
_entity_poly.pdbx_strand_id
1 'polypeptide(L)'
;MPNVLSKLWNKILMPEWSFPYNCYEVGHTWDPSCTKSVWLITSQVLREGFLMYSGLYLFSLLALSRKINAEKVKETIESILTSTAFLGFNGFAMFAFFCATRKLSGTFYYTLVSALPAFLGSLLAIQIERPSRRGALAVYCANIASECLYRMSEKKGYIRSLPNGET
;
A
#
# COMPACT_ATOMS: atom_id res chain seq x y z
N MET A 1 -35.20 -19.55 -1.52
CA MET A 1 -34.76 -18.28 -0.89
C MET A 1 -33.24 -18.30 -0.81
N PRO A 2 -32.52 -17.23 -1.20
CA PRO A 2 -31.07 -17.20 -1.06
C PRO A 2 -30.68 -17.28 0.43
N ASN A 3 -29.83 -18.26 0.77
CA ASN A 3 -29.30 -18.45 2.12
C ASN A 3 -28.56 -17.18 2.59
N VAL A 4 -28.50 -16.96 3.91
CA VAL A 4 -27.80 -15.79 4.51
C VAL A 4 -26.36 -15.68 4.00
N LEU A 5 -25.67 -16.81 3.84
CA LEU A 5 -24.34 -16.92 3.25
C LEU A 5 -24.26 -16.41 1.82
N SER A 6 -25.26 -16.69 0.96
CA SER A 6 -25.23 -16.19 -0.43
C SER A 6 -25.53 -14.70 -0.51
N LYS A 7 -26.36 -14.15 0.40
CA LYS A 7 -26.55 -12.70 0.53
C LYS A 7 -25.27 -12.00 1.00
N LEU A 8 -24.54 -12.60 1.95
CA LEU A 8 -23.27 -12.07 2.42
C LEU A 8 -22.21 -12.09 1.31
N TRP A 9 -22.12 -13.21 0.60
CA TRP A 9 -21.21 -13.39 -0.52
C TRP A 9 -21.46 -12.37 -1.65
N ASN A 10 -22.73 -12.14 -2.00
CA ASN A 10 -23.10 -11.13 -2.98
C ASN A 10 -22.73 -9.71 -2.53
N LYS A 11 -22.86 -9.39 -1.25
CA LYS A 11 -22.43 -8.09 -0.71
C LYS A 11 -20.91 -7.94 -0.69
N ILE A 12 -20.17 -8.99 -0.38
CA ILE A 12 -18.70 -8.95 -0.28
C ILE A 12 -18.06 -8.91 -1.66
N LEU A 13 -18.46 -9.81 -2.56
CA LEU A 13 -17.89 -9.88 -3.90
C LEU A 13 -18.37 -8.75 -4.81
N MET A 14 -19.54 -8.18 -4.54
CA MET A 14 -20.21 -7.20 -5.40
C MET A 14 -20.15 -7.63 -6.87
N PRO A 15 -20.78 -8.77 -7.25
CA PRO A 15 -20.62 -9.38 -8.57
C PRO A 15 -21.06 -8.47 -9.73
N GLU A 16 -21.92 -7.47 -9.45
CA GLU A 16 -22.30 -6.43 -10.42
C GLU A 16 -21.11 -5.54 -10.84
N TRP A 17 -20.06 -5.48 -10.01
CA TRP A 17 -18.79 -4.79 -10.27
C TRP A 17 -17.69 -5.77 -10.67
N SER A 18 -18.07 -6.87 -11.35
CA SER A 18 -17.14 -7.82 -11.90
C SER A 18 -16.75 -7.45 -13.33
N PHE A 19 -15.46 -7.57 -13.65
CA PHE A 19 -14.94 -7.24 -14.98
C PHE A 19 -14.30 -8.46 -15.64
N PRO A 20 -14.50 -8.65 -16.97
CA PRO A 20 -13.91 -9.75 -17.72
C PRO A 20 -12.44 -9.48 -18.11
N TYR A 21 -11.77 -8.56 -17.42
CA TYR A 21 -10.40 -8.16 -17.73
C TYR A 21 -9.37 -9.03 -17.00
N ASN A 22 -8.18 -9.12 -17.60
CA ASN A 22 -7.02 -9.79 -17.04
C ASN A 22 -6.19 -8.85 -16.14
N CYS A 23 -5.18 -9.37 -15.46
CA CYS A 23 -4.33 -8.58 -14.57
C CYS A 23 -3.55 -7.48 -15.31
N TYR A 24 -3.18 -7.73 -16.57
CA TYR A 24 -2.47 -6.76 -17.40
C TYR A 24 -3.35 -5.56 -17.75
N GLU A 25 -4.61 -5.77 -18.12
CA GLU A 25 -5.54 -4.71 -18.51
C GLU A 25 -5.94 -3.78 -17.35
N VAL A 26 -5.85 -4.26 -16.10
CA VAL A 26 -6.35 -3.52 -14.92
C VAL A 26 -5.24 -3.10 -13.96
N GLY A 27 -4.30 -4.00 -13.66
CA GLY A 27 -3.36 -3.82 -12.54
C GLY A 27 -1.93 -3.52 -12.95
N HIS A 28 -1.42 -4.20 -13.98
CA HIS A 28 -0.02 -4.08 -14.39
C HIS A 28 0.12 -3.92 -15.92
N THR A 29 -0.42 -2.82 -16.44
CA THR A 29 -0.52 -2.50 -17.88
C THR A 29 0.83 -2.33 -18.60
N TRP A 30 1.95 -2.38 -17.89
CA TRP A 30 3.29 -2.24 -18.44
C TRP A 30 3.92 -3.56 -18.92
N ASP A 31 3.52 -4.72 -18.39
CA ASP A 31 4.03 -6.02 -18.85
C ASP A 31 2.98 -7.13 -18.68
N PRO A 32 2.74 -7.99 -19.69
CA PRO A 32 1.74 -9.06 -19.61
C PRO A 32 2.02 -10.12 -18.53
N SER A 33 3.28 -10.30 -18.13
CA SER A 33 3.66 -11.29 -17.11
C SER A 33 3.46 -10.71 -15.71
N CYS A 34 2.56 -11.34 -14.92
CA CYS A 34 2.33 -10.95 -13.53
C CYS A 34 3.63 -10.99 -12.70
N THR A 35 4.43 -12.05 -12.85
CA THR A 35 5.66 -12.22 -12.08
C THR A 35 6.69 -11.14 -12.42
N LYS A 36 6.89 -10.88 -13.71
CA LYS A 36 7.82 -9.83 -14.15
C LYS A 36 7.35 -8.45 -13.70
N SER A 37 6.05 -8.19 -13.77
CA SER A 37 5.44 -6.95 -13.31
C SER A 37 5.65 -6.72 -11.82
N VAL A 38 5.43 -7.74 -10.99
CA VAL A 38 5.64 -7.68 -9.54
C VAL A 38 7.12 -7.40 -9.22
N TRP A 39 8.06 -8.05 -9.89
CA TRP A 39 9.48 -7.79 -9.68
C TRP A 39 9.88 -6.38 -10.12
N LEU A 40 9.35 -5.92 -11.26
CA LEU A 40 9.63 -4.59 -11.78
C LEU A 40 9.17 -3.51 -10.81
N ILE A 41 7.92 -3.55 -10.36
CA ILE A 41 7.41 -2.57 -9.39
C ILE A 41 8.13 -2.66 -8.05
N THR A 42 8.41 -3.88 -7.57
CA THR A 42 9.13 -4.08 -6.29
C THR A 42 10.54 -3.47 -6.37
N SER A 43 11.27 -3.71 -7.46
CA SER A 43 12.62 -3.16 -7.63
C SER A 43 12.62 -1.62 -7.71
N GLN A 44 11.63 -1.04 -8.37
CA GLN A 44 11.45 0.42 -8.43
C GLN A 44 11.14 0.99 -7.04
N VAL A 45 10.20 0.39 -6.32
CA VAL A 45 9.82 0.81 -4.97
C VAL A 45 11.00 0.68 -3.99
N LEU A 46 11.80 -0.37 -4.10
CA LEU A 46 13.02 -0.52 -3.29
C LEU A 46 14.04 0.57 -3.61
N ARG A 47 14.24 0.91 -4.89
CA ARG A 47 15.18 1.95 -5.30
C ARG A 47 14.74 3.33 -4.78
N GLU A 48 13.50 3.72 -5.06
CA GLU A 48 12.98 5.02 -4.64
C GLU A 48 12.83 5.10 -3.11
N GLY A 49 12.41 4.00 -2.47
CA GLY A 49 12.36 3.88 -1.02
C GLY A 49 13.72 4.06 -0.38
N PHE A 50 14.77 3.44 -0.93
CA PHE A 50 16.13 3.60 -0.44
C PHE A 50 16.60 5.06 -0.54
N LEU A 51 16.36 5.72 -1.68
CA LEU A 51 16.72 7.14 -1.87
C LEU A 51 15.98 8.06 -0.89
N MET A 52 14.67 7.87 -0.73
CA MET A 52 13.86 8.65 0.20
C MET A 52 14.29 8.45 1.65
N TYR A 53 14.39 7.21 2.11
CA TYR A 53 14.75 6.92 3.51
C TYR A 53 16.20 7.25 3.81
N SER A 54 17.13 7.03 2.89
CA SER A 54 18.51 7.47 3.08
C SER A 54 18.59 8.98 3.25
N GLY A 55 17.90 9.77 2.42
CA GLY A 55 17.81 11.22 2.57
C GLY A 55 17.29 11.63 3.95
N LEU A 56 16.15 11.07 4.38
CA LEU A 56 15.52 11.39 5.68
C LEU A 56 16.41 11.03 6.88
N TYR A 57 16.95 9.81 6.89
CA TYR A 57 17.73 9.31 8.02
C TYR A 57 19.13 9.92 8.09
N LEU A 58 19.78 10.16 6.95
CA LEU A 58 21.06 10.87 6.91
C LEU A 58 20.90 12.32 7.31
N PHE A 59 19.83 13.00 6.85
CA PHE A 59 19.53 14.35 7.31
C PHE A 59 19.29 14.38 8.82
N SER A 60 18.50 13.46 9.37
CA SER A 60 18.29 13.36 10.82
C SER A 60 19.61 13.10 11.57
N LEU A 61 20.50 12.27 11.03
CA LEU A 61 21.80 12.01 11.64
C LEU A 61 22.68 13.27 11.63
N LEU A 62 22.75 14.01 10.52
CA LEU A 62 23.62 15.18 10.38
C LEU A 62 23.08 16.43 11.07
N ALA A 63 21.78 16.70 10.97
CA ALA A 63 21.17 17.93 11.45
C ALA A 63 20.72 17.86 12.92
N LEU A 64 20.24 16.70 13.38
CA LEU A 64 19.65 16.57 14.71
C LEU A 64 20.57 15.89 15.72
N SER A 65 21.61 15.18 15.27
CA SER A 65 22.54 14.52 16.20
C SER A 65 23.65 15.46 16.65
N ARG A 66 23.72 15.71 17.96
CA ARG A 66 24.82 16.51 18.56
C ARG A 66 26.21 15.86 18.45
N LYS A 67 26.27 14.54 18.31
CA LYS A 67 27.50 13.74 18.13
C LYS A 67 27.22 12.52 17.26
N ILE A 68 28.09 12.28 16.29
CA ILE A 68 28.08 11.13 15.38
C ILE A 68 29.04 10.07 15.93
N ASN A 69 28.50 8.91 16.27
CA ASN A 69 29.26 7.76 16.76
C ASN A 69 29.04 6.58 15.81
N ALA A 70 29.98 5.62 15.78
CA ALA A 70 29.88 4.42 14.93
C ALA A 70 28.58 3.61 15.18
N GLU A 71 28.15 3.53 16.44
CA GLU A 71 26.90 2.87 16.84
C GLU A 71 25.67 3.54 16.21
N LYS A 72 25.58 4.88 16.26
CA LYS A 72 24.48 5.62 15.63
C LYS A 72 24.46 5.49 14.11
N VAL A 73 25.64 5.42 13.49
CA VAL A 73 25.74 5.18 12.05
C VAL A 73 25.18 3.81 11.71
N LYS A 74 25.53 2.78 12.48
CA LYS A 74 24.98 1.42 12.33
C LYS A 74 23.45 1.42 12.48
N GLU A 75 22.92 2.03 13.55
CA GLU A 75 21.47 2.15 13.76
C GLU A 75 20.76 2.88 12.61
N THR A 76 21.40 3.91 12.05
CA THR A 76 20.88 4.67 10.91
C THR A 76 20.81 3.81 9.65
N ILE A 77 21.87 3.06 9.34
CA ILE A 77 21.89 2.12 8.21
C ILE A 77 20.81 1.05 8.38
N GLU A 78 20.69 0.45 9.56
CA GLU A 78 19.63 -0.50 9.86
C GLU A 78 18.25 0.14 9.68
N SER A 79 18.07 1.41 10.06
CA SER A 79 16.79 2.12 9.91
C SER A 79 16.40 2.30 8.46
N ILE A 80 17.38 2.69 7.63
CA ILE A 80 17.20 2.87 6.18
C ILE A 80 16.81 1.54 5.55
N LEU A 81 17.55 0.47 5.84
CA LEU A 81 17.30 -0.85 5.26
C LEU A 81 15.95 -1.43 5.70
N THR A 82 15.61 -1.34 7.00
CA THR A 82 14.31 -1.82 7.50
C THR A 82 13.16 -1.06 6.85
N SER A 83 13.24 0.27 6.76
CA SER A 83 12.17 1.09 6.16
C SER A 83 12.03 0.84 4.66
N THR A 84 13.16 0.65 3.97
CA THR A 84 13.19 0.32 2.54
C THR A 84 12.58 -1.07 2.30
N ALA A 85 12.94 -2.06 3.12
CA ALA A 85 12.39 -3.40 3.05
C ALA A 85 10.89 -3.43 3.36
N PHE A 86 10.44 -2.66 4.37
CA PHE A 86 9.03 -2.46 4.69
C PHE A 86 8.25 -1.97 3.45
N LEU A 87 8.71 -0.88 2.82
CA LEU A 87 8.03 -0.28 1.68
C LEU A 87 8.07 -1.19 0.44
N GLY A 88 9.23 -1.78 0.15
CA GLY A 88 9.39 -2.73 -0.95
C GLY A 88 8.51 -3.96 -0.79
N PHE A 89 8.43 -4.53 0.41
CA PHE A 89 7.57 -5.67 0.68
C PHE A 89 6.08 -5.30 0.61
N ASN A 90 5.70 -4.09 1.03
CA ASN A 90 4.32 -3.62 0.87
C ASN A 90 3.90 -3.60 -0.61
N GLY A 91 4.73 -3.01 -1.47
CA GLY A 91 4.51 -3.00 -2.92
C GLY A 91 4.47 -4.43 -3.50
N PHE A 92 5.44 -5.27 -3.15
CA PHE A 92 5.48 -6.66 -3.56
C PHE A 92 4.20 -7.42 -3.19
N ALA A 93 3.82 -7.40 -1.90
CA ALA A 93 2.72 -8.18 -1.37
C ALA A 93 1.38 -7.73 -1.97
N MET A 94 1.18 -6.41 -2.15
CA MET A 94 -0.01 -5.86 -2.79
C MET A 94 -0.20 -6.42 -4.21
N PHE A 95 0.82 -6.31 -5.07
CA PHE A 95 0.72 -6.77 -6.46
C PHE A 95 0.74 -8.30 -6.58
N ALA A 96 1.48 -9.01 -5.73
CA ALA A 96 1.48 -10.47 -5.70
C ALA A 96 0.12 -11.03 -5.31
N PHE A 97 -0.50 -10.50 -4.23
CA PHE A 97 -1.84 -10.90 -3.81
C PHE A 97 -2.93 -10.45 -4.79
N PHE A 98 -2.78 -9.30 -5.43
CA PHE A 98 -3.67 -8.87 -6.52
C PHE A 98 -3.69 -9.90 -7.65
N CYS A 99 -2.53 -10.31 -8.14
CA CYS A 99 -2.44 -11.29 -9.22
C CYS A 99 -2.90 -12.68 -8.78
N ALA A 100 -2.57 -13.09 -7.55
CA ALA A 100 -2.97 -14.38 -7.00
C ALA A 100 -4.49 -14.47 -6.81
N THR A 101 -5.12 -13.45 -6.21
CA THR A 101 -6.57 -13.41 -6.00
C THR A 101 -7.32 -13.44 -7.33
N ARG A 102 -6.89 -12.66 -8.33
CA ARG A 102 -7.49 -12.68 -9.68
C ARG A 102 -7.35 -14.03 -10.37
N LYS A 103 -6.22 -14.73 -10.18
CA LYS A 103 -6.00 -16.07 -10.75
C LYS A 103 -6.86 -17.13 -10.06
N LEU A 104 -7.05 -17.02 -8.74
CA LEU A 104 -7.88 -17.92 -7.95
C LEU A 104 -9.38 -17.71 -8.22
N SER A 105 -9.83 -16.47 -8.34
CA SER A 105 -11.25 -16.15 -8.54
C SER A 105 -11.72 -16.35 -9.99
N GLY A 106 -10.83 -16.40 -10.97
CA GLY A 106 -11.16 -16.50 -12.39
C GLY A 106 -11.80 -15.24 -13.01
N THR A 107 -12.34 -14.35 -12.17
CA THR A 107 -12.98 -13.09 -12.54
C THR A 107 -12.48 -11.95 -11.65
N PHE A 108 -12.43 -10.73 -12.17
CA PHE A 108 -12.04 -9.56 -11.39
C PHE A 108 -13.23 -9.05 -10.57
N TYR A 109 -13.28 -9.38 -9.28
CA TYR A 109 -14.21 -8.74 -8.33
C TYR A 109 -13.48 -7.61 -7.62
N TYR A 110 -13.96 -6.37 -7.76
CA TYR A 110 -13.24 -5.18 -7.29
C TYR A 110 -12.81 -5.29 -5.82
N THR A 111 -13.73 -5.63 -4.92
CA THR A 111 -13.45 -5.73 -3.47
C THR A 111 -12.44 -6.83 -3.15
N LEU A 112 -12.56 -7.98 -3.83
CA LEU A 112 -11.70 -9.14 -3.58
C LEU A 112 -10.28 -8.95 -4.13
N VAL A 113 -10.16 -8.31 -5.29
CA VAL A 113 -8.88 -8.17 -6.01
C VAL A 113 -8.15 -6.88 -5.65
N SER A 114 -8.84 -5.84 -5.15
CA SER A 114 -8.18 -4.60 -4.70
C SER A 114 -8.07 -4.49 -3.18
N ALA A 115 -9.21 -4.49 -2.45
CA ALA A 115 -9.22 -4.17 -1.02
C ALA A 115 -8.53 -5.25 -0.17
N LEU A 116 -8.79 -6.53 -0.45
CA LEU A 116 -8.19 -7.63 0.31
C LEU A 116 -6.67 -7.72 0.14
N PRO A 117 -6.10 -7.70 -1.09
CA PRO A 117 -4.66 -7.63 -1.31
C PRO A 117 -3.99 -6.41 -0.65
N ALA A 118 -4.61 -5.24 -0.74
CA ALA A 118 -4.07 -4.02 -0.13
C ALA A 118 -4.03 -4.13 1.41
N PHE A 119 -5.11 -4.65 2.01
CA PHE A 119 -5.19 -4.84 3.46
C PHE A 119 -4.18 -5.87 3.95
N LEU A 120 -4.15 -7.07 3.35
CA LEU A 120 -3.23 -8.13 3.75
C LEU A 120 -1.77 -7.76 3.50
N GLY A 121 -1.46 -7.17 2.34
CA GLY A 121 -0.12 -6.71 2.01
C GLY A 121 0.39 -5.66 3.01
N SER A 122 -0.47 -4.74 3.43
CA SER A 122 -0.13 -3.72 4.44
C SER A 122 0.00 -4.29 5.84
N LEU A 123 -0.86 -5.23 6.22
CA LEU A 123 -0.80 -5.90 7.53
C LEU A 123 0.45 -6.75 7.69
N LEU A 124 0.92 -7.40 6.61
CA LEU A 124 2.17 -8.15 6.63
C LEU A 124 3.38 -7.21 6.58
N ALA A 125 3.34 -6.18 5.74
CA ALA A 125 4.43 -5.22 5.63
C ALA A 125 4.71 -4.51 6.94
N ILE A 126 3.69 -4.03 7.65
CA ILE A 126 3.89 -3.26 8.90
C ILE A 126 4.63 -4.05 9.99
N GLN A 127 4.66 -5.39 9.92
CA GLN A 127 5.43 -6.23 10.83
C GLN A 127 6.94 -6.20 10.56
N ILE A 128 7.37 -5.82 9.35
CA ILE A 128 8.78 -5.60 9.00
C ILE A 128 9.29 -4.31 9.63
N GLU A 129 8.43 -3.30 9.72
CA GLU A 129 8.79 -2.00 10.30
C GLU A 129 8.98 -2.09 11.82
N ARG A 130 9.80 -1.18 12.36
CA ARG A 130 10.12 -1.11 13.78
C ARG A 130 8.86 -0.85 14.62
N PRO A 131 8.67 -1.56 15.75
CA PRO A 131 7.48 -1.41 16.60
C PRO A 131 7.17 0.04 17.00
N SER A 132 8.21 0.84 17.29
CA SER A 132 8.07 2.25 17.67
C SER A 132 7.43 3.14 16.59
N ARG A 133 7.52 2.75 15.32
CA ARG A 133 7.02 3.54 14.17
C ARG A 133 5.65 3.08 13.66
N ARG A 134 5.24 1.85 13.98
CA ARG A 134 3.99 1.25 13.44
C ARG A 134 2.77 2.09 13.76
N GLY A 135 2.66 2.60 14.99
CA GLY A 135 1.54 3.44 15.42
C GLY A 135 1.46 4.74 14.62
N ALA A 136 2.56 5.48 14.53
CA ALA A 136 2.62 6.73 13.77
C ALA A 136 2.31 6.52 12.28
N LEU A 137 2.84 5.43 11.70
CA LEU A 137 2.59 5.10 10.30
C LEU A 137 1.13 4.71 10.03
N ALA A 138 0.51 3.95 10.92
CA ALA A 138 -0.90 3.59 10.81
C ALA A 138 -1.80 4.84 10.86
N VAL A 139 -1.52 5.78 11.76
CA VAL A 139 -2.25 7.06 11.86
C VAL A 139 -2.03 7.89 10.61
N TYR A 140 -0.80 7.98 10.09
CA TYR A 140 -0.50 8.68 8.84
C TYR A 140 -1.29 8.12 7.66
N CYS A 141 -1.30 6.79 7.47
CA CYS A 141 -2.07 6.15 6.40
C CYS A 141 -3.58 6.35 6.59
N ALA A 142 -4.09 6.31 7.82
CA ALA A 142 -5.49 6.58 8.12
C ALA A 142 -5.89 8.03 7.78
N ASN A 143 -4.99 8.98 8.01
CA ASN A 143 -5.18 10.38 7.62
C ASN A 143 -5.32 10.50 6.09
N ILE A 144 -4.37 9.94 5.33
CA ILE A 144 -4.43 9.94 3.85
C ILE A 144 -5.70 9.26 3.35
N ALA A 145 -6.09 8.12 3.94
CA ALA A 145 -7.30 7.43 3.55
C ALA A 145 -8.55 8.28 3.81
N SER A 146 -8.62 8.97 4.95
CA SER A 146 -9.72 9.86 5.31
C SER A 146 -9.81 11.05 4.35
N GLU A 147 -8.67 11.63 3.99
CA GLU A 147 -8.60 12.72 3.02
C GLU A 147 -9.05 12.27 1.61
N CYS A 148 -8.62 11.09 1.18
CA CYS A 148 -9.07 10.50 -0.09
C CYS A 148 -10.59 10.32 -0.12
N LEU A 149 -11.17 9.79 0.97
CA LEU A 149 -12.62 9.63 1.10
C LEU A 149 -13.35 10.99 1.10
N TYR A 150 -12.79 11.99 1.77
CA TYR A 150 -13.32 13.35 1.76
C TYR A 150 -13.34 13.92 0.34
N ARG A 151 -12.21 13.93 -0.37
CA ARG A 151 -12.09 14.43 -1.75
C ARG A 151 -13.01 13.68 -2.72
N MET A 152 -13.14 12.36 -2.56
CA MET A 152 -14.08 11.55 -3.35
C MET A 152 -15.55 11.93 -3.08
N SER A 153 -15.90 12.22 -1.83
CA SER A 153 -17.26 12.59 -1.43
C SER A 153 -17.63 13.99 -1.91
N GLU A 154 -16.68 14.92 -1.86
CA GLU A 154 -16.82 16.28 -2.37
C GLU A 154 -17.04 16.28 -3.89
N LYS A 155 -16.21 15.55 -4.65
CA LYS A 155 -16.35 15.42 -6.11
C LYS A 155 -17.69 14.82 -6.53
N LYS A 156 -18.29 13.96 -5.70
CA LYS A 156 -19.61 13.37 -5.92
C LYS A 156 -20.76 14.27 -5.46
N GLY A 157 -20.48 15.41 -4.83
CA GLY A 157 -21.48 16.33 -4.30
C GLY A 157 -22.15 15.87 -3.00
N TYR A 158 -21.58 14.88 -2.30
CA TYR A 158 -22.13 14.40 -1.03
C TYR A 158 -21.82 15.34 0.14
N ILE A 159 -20.71 16.07 0.05
CA ILE A 159 -20.27 17.04 1.06
C ILE A 159 -19.84 18.33 0.35
N ARG A 160 -19.92 19.45 1.07
CA ARG A 160 -19.46 20.76 0.59
C ARG A 160 -18.05 21.03 1.08
N SER A 161 -17.22 21.59 0.19
CA SER A 161 -15.87 22.07 0.50
C SER A 161 -15.87 23.03 1.68
N LEU A 162 -15.03 22.75 2.67
CA LEU A 162 -14.73 23.70 3.73
C LEU A 162 -13.80 24.80 3.18
N PRO A 163 -14.16 26.10 3.29
CA PRO A 163 -13.28 27.17 2.88
C PRO A 163 -11.95 27.09 3.64
N ASN A 164 -10.83 27.15 2.93
CA ASN A 164 -9.46 27.02 3.48
C ASN A 164 -9.14 25.66 4.13
N GLY A 165 -9.89 24.60 3.81
CA GLY A 165 -9.63 23.23 4.29
C GLY A 165 -8.71 22.40 3.39
N GLU A 166 -8.12 23.00 2.36
CA GLU A 166 -7.20 22.32 1.45
C GLU A 166 -5.83 22.15 2.13
N THR A 167 -5.48 20.92 2.48
CA THR A 167 -4.10 20.50 2.79
C THR A 167 -3.43 19.86 1.58
#